data_AF-A0A5Y2P9Z1-F1
#
_entry.id   AF-A0A5Y2P9Z1-F1
#
_cell.length_a   1.000
_cell.length_b   1.000
_cell.length_c   1.000
_cell.angle_alpha   90.00
_cell.angle_beta   90.00
_cell.angle_gamma   90.00
#
_symmetry.space_group_name_H-M   'P 1'
#
loop_
_entity.id
_entity.type
_entity.pdbx_description
1 polymer ?
#
loop_
_entity_poly.entity_id
_entity_poly.type
_entity_poly.pdbx_seq_one_letter_code
_entity_poly.pdbx_strand_id
1 'polypeptide(L)'
;AKRMTMTSSNNSVLNAQFNLWGDGNRPTVIELDDDQGWHLYSQRNTDGSIQFVVNGQVIPDNYGNFDARYLTSGNVYTKGESDNRYVQNIQRGAPVWPGKVDEYGPAEAPAGCFLTQARHDPTTAYGVTFAYRPLQMWVGNGWRTING
;
A
#
# COMPACT_ATOMS: atom_id res chain seq x y z
N ALA A 1 -7.70 15.98 -49.69
CA ALA A 1 -8.52 14.74 -49.72
C ALA A 1 -8.42 14.05 -48.36
N LYS A 2 -9.51 13.50 -47.83
CA LYS A 2 -9.45 12.64 -46.64
C LYS A 2 -8.90 11.27 -47.09
N ARG A 3 -7.76 10.85 -46.54
CA ARG A 3 -7.09 9.59 -46.91
C ARG A 3 -7.30 8.57 -45.80
N MET A 4 -7.85 7.41 -46.13
CA MET A 4 -7.77 6.22 -45.31
C MET A 4 -6.54 5.43 -45.76
N THR A 5 -5.72 4.97 -44.82
CA THR A 5 -4.53 4.15 -45.12
C THR A 5 -4.58 2.90 -44.25
N MET A 6 -4.32 1.74 -44.86
CA MET A 6 -4.09 0.46 -44.18
C MET A 6 -2.77 -0.09 -44.73
N THR A 7 -1.91 -0.60 -43.86
CA THR A 7 -0.60 -1.13 -44.24
C THR A 7 -0.32 -2.39 -43.45
N SER A 8 0.29 -3.38 -44.10
CA SER A 8 0.80 -4.58 -43.45
C SER A 8 2.26 -4.76 -43.80
N SER A 9 3.09 -5.10 -42.81
CA SER A 9 4.48 -5.52 -43.03
C SER A 9 4.60 -7.02 -43.32
N ASN A 10 3.46 -7.73 -43.44
CA ASN A 10 3.39 -9.17 -43.68
C ASN A 10 4.14 -10.02 -42.63
N ASN A 11 4.11 -9.59 -41.37
CA ASN A 11 4.76 -10.26 -40.24
C ASN A 11 3.77 -10.70 -39.14
N SER A 12 2.48 -10.41 -39.29
CA SER A 12 1.45 -10.95 -38.41
C SER A 12 1.24 -12.44 -38.70
N VAL A 13 1.13 -13.25 -37.65
CA VAL A 13 0.85 -14.69 -37.76
C VAL A 13 -0.65 -14.95 -37.94
N LEU A 14 -1.48 -14.04 -37.44
CA LEU A 14 -2.93 -14.07 -37.54
C LEU A 14 -3.42 -12.93 -38.43
N ASN A 15 -4.59 -13.09 -39.04
CA ASN A 15 -5.28 -11.97 -39.66
C ASN A 15 -5.75 -10.97 -38.59
N ALA A 16 -5.95 -9.73 -39.00
CA ALA A 16 -6.65 -8.73 -38.20
C ALA A 16 -7.80 -8.18 -39.02
N GLN A 17 -8.93 -7.96 -38.37
CA GLN A 17 -10.15 -7.50 -39.02
C GLN A 17 -10.66 -6.22 -38.35
N PHE A 18 -11.27 -5.37 -39.17
CA PHE A 18 -12.10 -4.26 -38.73
C PHE A 18 -13.53 -4.56 -39.14
N ASN A 19 -14.44 -4.56 -38.18
CA ASN A 19 -15.83 -4.89 -38.39
C ASN A 19 -16.73 -3.70 -38.02
N LEU A 20 -17.70 -3.41 -38.90
CA LEU A 20 -18.82 -2.50 -38.62
C LEU A 20 -20.11 -3.29 -38.79
N TRP A 21 -20.78 -3.55 -37.68
CA TRP A 21 -21.99 -4.37 -37.66
C TRP A 21 -22.96 -3.88 -36.59
N GLY A 22 -24.15 -4.48 -36.54
CA GLY A 22 -25.14 -4.22 -35.50
C GLY A 22 -26.37 -5.09 -35.65
N ASP A 23 -27.16 -5.14 -34.58
CA ASP A 23 -28.46 -5.80 -34.52
C ASP A 23 -29.42 -5.03 -33.60
N GLY A 24 -30.59 -5.60 -33.30
CA GLY A 24 -31.59 -4.95 -32.44
C GLY A 24 -31.15 -4.69 -31.00
N ASN A 25 -30.17 -5.44 -30.47
CA ASN A 25 -29.64 -5.29 -29.12
C ASN A 25 -28.36 -4.45 -29.09
N ARG A 26 -27.61 -4.42 -30.19
CA ARG A 26 -26.38 -3.63 -30.37
C ARG A 26 -26.50 -2.81 -31.66
N PRO A 27 -27.20 -1.66 -31.62
CA PRO A 27 -27.51 -0.87 -32.81
C PRO A 27 -26.31 -0.52 -33.70
N THR A 28 -25.13 -0.32 -33.10
CA THR A 28 -23.90 -0.06 -33.85
C THR A 28 -22.70 -0.54 -33.04
N VAL A 29 -21.88 -1.37 -33.66
CA VAL A 29 -20.62 -1.89 -33.11
C VAL A 29 -19.50 -1.62 -34.12
N ILE A 30 -18.41 -1.04 -33.62
CA ILE A 30 -17.13 -0.93 -34.32
C ILE A 30 -16.14 -1.82 -33.57
N GLU A 31 -15.69 -2.89 -34.20
CA GLU A 31 -14.97 -3.99 -33.56
C GLU A 31 -13.65 -4.30 -34.28
N LEU A 32 -12.64 -4.68 -33.50
CA LEU A 32 -11.36 -5.22 -33.97
C LEU A 32 -11.20 -6.65 -33.43
N ASP A 33 -10.88 -7.58 -34.31
CA ASP A 33 -10.64 -9.00 -34.01
C ASP A 33 -9.44 -9.55 -34.80
N ASP A 34 -9.03 -10.75 -34.43
CA ASP A 34 -8.16 -11.63 -35.19
C ASP A 34 -8.80 -13.02 -35.39
N ASP A 35 -8.04 -13.96 -35.95
CA ASP A 35 -8.50 -15.35 -36.16
C ASP A 35 -8.89 -16.10 -34.86
N GLN A 36 -8.51 -15.58 -33.69
CA GLN A 36 -8.78 -16.17 -32.38
C GLN A 36 -9.90 -15.46 -31.61
N GLY A 37 -10.36 -14.29 -32.08
CA GLY A 37 -11.53 -13.59 -31.56
C GLY A 37 -11.32 -12.09 -31.43
N TRP A 38 -12.28 -11.42 -30.79
CA TRP A 38 -12.29 -9.97 -30.63
C TRP A 38 -11.30 -9.47 -29.58
N HIS A 39 -10.65 -8.35 -29.91
CA HIS A 39 -9.72 -7.63 -29.06
C HIS A 39 -10.43 -6.50 -28.32
N LEU A 40 -11.13 -5.66 -29.08
CA LEU A 40 -11.85 -4.51 -28.54
C LEU A 40 -13.01 -4.11 -29.43
N TYR A 41 -14.00 -3.44 -28.85
CA TYR A 41 -15.03 -2.76 -29.60
C TYR A 41 -15.48 -1.49 -28.90
N SER A 42 -16.00 -0.55 -29.69
CA SER A 42 -16.92 0.46 -29.21
C SER A 42 -18.32 0.13 -29.70
N GLN A 43 -19.33 0.33 -28.87
CA GLN A 43 -20.72 0.16 -29.27
C GLN A 43 -21.61 1.27 -28.75
N ARG A 44 -22.70 1.52 -29.48
CA ARG A 44 -23.87 2.22 -28.95
C ARG A 44 -24.91 1.19 -28.52
N ASN A 45 -25.41 1.34 -27.30
CA ASN A 45 -26.47 0.53 -26.73
C ASN A 45 -27.86 1.01 -27.18
N THR A 46 -28.88 0.18 -26.97
CA THR A 46 -30.28 0.52 -27.29
C THR A 46 -30.81 1.71 -26.49
N ASP A 47 -30.26 1.97 -25.30
CA ASP A 47 -30.56 3.15 -24.48
C ASP A 47 -29.79 4.42 -24.92
N GLY A 48 -28.99 4.32 -25.97
CA GLY A 48 -28.17 5.41 -26.49
C GLY A 48 -26.84 5.60 -25.76
N SER A 49 -26.54 4.90 -24.67
CA SER A 49 -25.23 4.94 -24.02
C SER A 49 -24.13 4.33 -24.92
N ILE A 50 -22.88 4.69 -24.65
CA ILE A 50 -21.72 4.17 -25.37
C ILE A 50 -20.88 3.33 -24.41
N GLN A 51 -20.37 2.19 -24.91
CA GLN A 51 -19.40 1.38 -24.21
C GLN A 51 -18.16 1.18 -25.07
N PHE A 52 -16.99 1.17 -24.42
CA PHE A 52 -15.73 0.75 -24.99
C PHE A 52 -15.22 -0.43 -24.17
N VAL A 53 -15.01 -1.56 -24.82
CA VAL A 53 -14.73 -2.84 -24.15
C VAL A 53 -13.48 -3.44 -24.77
N VAL A 54 -12.60 -3.94 -23.91
CA VAL A 54 -11.33 -4.57 -24.28
C VAL A 54 -11.28 -5.97 -23.67
N ASN A 55 -11.00 -6.97 -24.49
CA ASN A 55 -10.76 -8.36 -24.09
C ASN A 55 -9.31 -8.55 -23.61
N GLY A 56 -8.93 -7.81 -22.58
CA GLY A 56 -7.54 -7.77 -22.12
C GLY A 56 -7.25 -6.61 -21.16
N GLN A 57 -5.97 -6.25 -21.07
CA GLN A 57 -5.51 -5.16 -20.22
C GLN A 57 -5.52 -3.82 -20.96
N VAL A 58 -5.88 -2.75 -20.25
CA VAL A 58 -5.73 -1.38 -20.72
C VAL A 58 -4.59 -0.72 -19.93
N ILE A 59 -3.50 -0.37 -20.62
CA ILE A 59 -2.31 0.24 -20.04
C ILE A 59 -2.15 1.65 -20.62
N PRO A 60 -2.74 2.70 -19.99
CA PRO A 60 -2.52 4.09 -20.37
C PRO A 60 -1.11 4.57 -19.97
N ASP A 61 -0.59 5.54 -20.72
CA ASP A 61 0.65 6.26 -20.36
C ASP A 61 0.52 7.09 -19.07
N ASN A 62 -0.72 7.43 -18.68
CA ASN A 62 -1.01 8.25 -17.51
C ASN A 62 -2.28 7.76 -16.79
N TYR A 63 -2.13 7.35 -15.53
CA TYR A 63 -3.21 6.90 -14.64
C TYR A 63 -3.75 8.01 -13.72
N GLY A 64 -3.32 9.26 -13.87
CA GLY A 64 -3.59 10.34 -12.91
C GLY A 64 -5.08 10.59 -12.61
N ASN A 65 -5.97 10.37 -13.58
CA ASN A 65 -7.42 10.44 -13.35
C ASN A 65 -7.97 9.27 -12.50
N PHE A 66 -7.36 8.08 -12.59
CA PHE A 66 -7.69 6.94 -11.72
C PHE A 66 -7.09 7.13 -10.34
N ASP A 67 -5.80 7.47 -10.28
CA ASP A 67 -5.05 7.69 -9.05
C ASP A 67 -5.71 8.76 -8.18
N ALA A 68 -6.15 9.87 -8.78
CA ALA A 68 -6.87 10.92 -8.06
C ALA A 68 -8.13 10.40 -7.37
N ARG A 69 -8.91 9.49 -7.98
CA ARG A 69 -10.14 8.97 -7.36
C ARG A 69 -9.87 8.04 -6.19
N TYR A 70 -8.83 7.21 -6.26
CA TYR A 70 -8.59 6.18 -5.25
C TYR A 70 -7.62 6.62 -4.15
N LEU A 71 -6.68 7.53 -4.45
CA LEU A 71 -5.69 8.01 -3.46
C LEU A 71 -6.15 9.24 -2.68
N THR A 72 -7.17 9.98 -3.14
CA THR A 72 -7.66 11.19 -2.45
C THR A 72 -9.03 11.03 -1.80
N SER A 73 -9.62 9.83 -1.81
CA SER A 73 -10.86 9.61 -1.05
C SER A 73 -10.57 9.91 0.42
N GLY A 74 -11.31 10.84 1.03
CA GLY A 74 -10.94 11.55 2.27
C GLY A 74 -10.70 10.71 3.54
N ASN A 75 -10.75 9.38 3.45
CA ASN A 75 -10.44 8.43 4.51
C ASN A 75 -9.23 7.53 4.20
N VAL A 76 -8.56 7.71 3.06
CA VAL A 76 -7.38 6.92 2.65
C VAL A 76 -6.13 7.76 2.86
N TYR A 77 -5.20 7.23 3.64
CA TYR A 77 -3.86 7.80 3.79
C TYR A 77 -2.93 7.16 2.76
N THR A 78 -2.07 7.98 2.15
CA THR A 78 -0.89 7.48 1.43
C THR A 78 0.00 6.66 2.38
N LYS A 79 0.92 5.87 1.82
CA LYS A 79 1.91 5.13 2.63
C LYS A 79 2.68 6.09 3.56
N GLY A 80 3.13 7.23 3.04
CA GLY A 80 3.87 8.21 3.83
C GLY A 80 3.07 8.82 4.98
N GLU A 81 1.78 9.13 4.75
CA GLU A 81 0.90 9.63 5.81
C GLU A 81 0.62 8.57 6.89
N SER A 82 0.38 7.32 6.47
CA SER A 82 0.19 6.19 7.37
C SER A 82 1.44 5.94 8.21
N ASP A 83 2.61 5.96 7.58
CA ASP A 83 3.89 5.72 8.26
C ASP A 83 4.19 6.76 9.34
N ASN A 84 3.76 8.01 9.13
CA ASN A 84 3.94 9.09 10.08
C ASN A 84 2.92 9.09 11.23
N ARG A 85 1.78 8.40 11.05
CA ARG A 85 0.66 8.45 12.00
C ARG A 85 0.56 7.21 12.87
N TYR A 86 0.82 6.04 12.30
CA TYR A 86 0.53 4.76 12.94
C TYR A 86 1.80 4.07 13.43
N VAL A 87 1.67 3.43 14.60
CA VAL A 87 2.73 2.59 15.16
C VAL A 87 2.89 1.35 14.28
N GLN A 88 4.10 1.15 13.76
CA GLN A 88 4.40 0.02 12.87
C GLN A 88 5.04 -1.14 13.62
N ASN A 89 5.70 -0.85 14.75
CA ASN A 89 6.40 -1.83 15.56
C ASN A 89 6.57 -1.33 17.00
N ILE A 90 6.75 -2.26 17.93
CA ILE A 90 6.98 -2.00 19.36
C ILE A 90 8.15 -2.88 19.82
N GLN A 91 9.08 -2.30 20.58
CA GLN A 91 10.21 -3.03 21.13
C GLN A 91 10.63 -2.52 22.51
N ARG A 92 11.52 -3.27 23.17
CA ARG A 92 12.28 -2.76 24.31
C ARG A 92 13.55 -2.09 23.81
N GLY A 93 13.81 -0.87 24.25
CA GLY A 93 15.09 -0.20 23.99
C GLY A 93 16.24 -0.82 24.77
N ALA A 94 17.39 -0.16 24.78
CA ALA A 94 18.58 -0.64 25.49
C ALA A 94 18.36 -0.70 27.02
N PRO A 95 19.02 -1.64 27.74
CA PRO A 95 18.95 -1.71 29.19
C PRO A 95 19.68 -0.54 29.85
N VAL A 96 19.07 0.01 30.90
CA VAL A 96 19.61 1.06 31.77
C VAL A 96 19.81 0.48 33.16
N TRP A 97 21.00 0.74 33.72
CA TRP A 97 21.43 0.25 35.03
C TRP A 97 21.70 1.46 35.94
N PRO A 98 20.84 1.73 36.93
CA PRO A 98 21.01 2.87 37.83
C PRO A 98 22.15 2.70 38.86
N GLY A 99 22.77 1.53 38.91
CA GLY A 99 23.73 1.16 39.95
C GLY A 99 23.07 0.38 41.09
N LYS A 100 23.84 0.14 42.15
CA LYS A 100 23.40 -0.60 43.34
C LYS A 100 22.47 0.27 44.16
N VAL A 101 21.37 -0.30 44.64
CA VAL A 101 20.41 0.32 45.57
C VAL A 101 20.10 -0.64 46.72
N ASP A 102 19.40 -0.16 47.75
CA ASP A 102 18.90 -1.03 48.83
C ASP A 102 17.71 -1.89 48.38
N GLU A 103 17.24 -2.78 49.27
CA GLU A 103 16.14 -3.71 49.02
C GLU A 103 14.79 -3.02 48.76
N TYR A 104 14.66 -1.74 49.13
CA TYR A 104 13.46 -0.95 48.91
C TYR A 104 13.45 -0.30 47.52
N GLY A 105 14.61 -0.21 46.87
CA GLY A 105 14.75 0.27 45.49
C GLY A 105 14.20 1.68 45.27
N PRO A 106 14.19 2.18 44.03
CA PRO A 106 13.42 3.37 43.72
C PRO A 106 11.91 3.03 43.80
N ALA A 107 11.11 3.98 44.26
CA ALA A 107 9.65 3.82 44.38
C ALA A 107 8.95 3.52 43.04
N GLU A 108 9.58 3.88 41.91
CA GLU A 108 9.05 3.66 40.57
C GLU A 108 10.17 3.46 39.54
N ALA A 109 9.86 2.75 38.44
CA ALA A 109 10.73 2.74 37.28
C ALA A 109 10.76 4.15 36.63
N PRO A 110 11.86 4.54 35.95
CA PRO A 110 11.88 5.78 35.19
C PRO A 110 10.72 5.85 34.18
N ALA A 111 10.19 7.06 33.92
CA ALA A 111 9.09 7.26 32.99
C ALA A 111 9.34 6.55 31.64
N GLY A 112 8.31 5.86 31.12
CA GLY A 112 8.40 5.11 29.88
C GLY A 112 9.20 3.81 29.96
N CYS A 113 9.79 3.50 31.11
CA CYS A 113 10.56 2.28 31.33
C CYS A 113 9.80 1.26 32.17
N PHE A 114 10.24 0.01 32.08
CA PHE A 114 9.78 -1.07 32.94
C PHE A 114 10.95 -1.93 33.40
N LEU A 115 10.75 -2.58 34.55
CA LEU A 115 11.73 -3.48 35.13
C LEU A 115 11.87 -4.74 34.27
N THR A 116 13.10 -5.09 33.91
CA THR A 116 13.40 -6.31 33.15
C THR A 116 14.33 -7.26 33.88
N GLN A 117 14.91 -6.81 34.99
CA GLN A 117 15.73 -7.64 35.86
C GLN A 117 15.83 -7.03 37.25
N ALA A 118 15.77 -7.88 38.27
CA ALA A 118 16.21 -7.61 39.64
C ALA A 118 17.19 -8.70 40.06
N ARG A 119 18.32 -8.33 40.67
CA ARG A 119 19.32 -9.29 41.19
C ARG A 119 19.85 -8.83 42.54
N HIS A 120 19.84 -9.74 43.51
CA HIS A 120 20.51 -9.54 44.79
C HIS A 120 22.03 -9.47 44.59
N ASP A 121 22.68 -8.53 45.27
CA ASP A 121 24.12 -8.42 45.33
C ASP A 121 24.66 -9.33 46.45
N PRO A 122 25.36 -10.42 46.12
CA PRO A 122 25.83 -11.39 47.10
C PRO A 122 26.89 -10.83 48.07
N THR A 123 27.41 -9.62 47.83
CA THR A 123 28.42 -8.97 48.68
C THR A 123 27.83 -8.10 49.80
N THR A 124 26.50 -7.97 49.86
CA THR A 124 25.80 -7.13 50.82
C THR A 124 24.60 -7.86 51.42
N ALA A 125 24.13 -7.41 52.59
CA ALA A 125 22.95 -8.02 53.22
C ALA A 125 21.63 -7.65 52.51
N TYR A 126 21.57 -6.48 51.85
CA TYR A 126 20.33 -5.90 51.31
C TYR A 126 20.49 -5.24 49.93
N GLY A 127 21.67 -5.31 49.32
CA GLY A 127 21.91 -4.64 48.05
C GLY A 127 21.22 -5.36 46.90
N VAL A 128 20.56 -4.59 46.04
CA VAL A 128 19.89 -5.07 44.83
C VAL A 128 20.36 -4.24 43.64
N THR A 129 20.40 -4.88 42.47
CA THR A 129 20.62 -4.21 41.19
C THR A 129 19.40 -4.41 40.30
N PHE A 130 19.01 -3.34 39.61
CA PHE A 130 17.88 -3.33 38.69
C PHE A 130 18.33 -3.01 37.26
N ALA A 131 17.67 -3.61 36.28
CA ALA A 131 17.76 -3.21 34.88
C ALA A 131 16.39 -2.77 34.38
N TYR A 132 16.29 -1.52 33.95
CA TYR A 132 15.11 -0.97 33.30
C TYR A 132 15.29 -0.94 31.79
N ARG A 133 14.21 -1.08 31.02
CA ARG A 133 14.23 -0.86 29.57
C ARG A 133 13.10 0.08 29.18
N PRO A 134 13.33 1.09 28.33
CA PRO A 134 12.27 1.92 27.80
C PRO A 134 11.41 1.10 26.83
N LEU A 135 10.09 1.28 26.87
CA LEU A 135 9.20 0.83 25.82
C LEU A 135 9.27 1.82 24.66
N GLN A 136 9.55 1.30 23.46
CA GLN A 136 9.72 2.11 22.26
C GLN A 136 8.73 1.69 21.17
N MET A 137 8.27 2.66 20.40
CA MET A 137 7.40 2.48 19.24
C MET A 137 8.07 3.04 17.98
N TRP A 138 7.91 2.35 16.85
CA TRP A 138 8.37 2.84 15.54
C TRP A 138 7.23 3.59 14.85
N VAL A 139 7.41 4.90 14.68
CA VAL A 139 6.45 5.80 14.02
C VAL A 139 7.20 7.00 13.44
N GLY A 140 6.81 7.46 12.25
CA GLY A 140 7.45 8.60 11.59
C GLY A 140 8.93 8.36 11.29
N ASN A 141 9.24 7.16 10.77
CA ASN A 141 10.57 6.72 10.38
C ASN A 141 11.62 6.75 11.51
N GLY A 142 11.21 6.46 12.75
CA GLY A 142 12.14 6.37 13.86
C GLY A 142 11.54 5.73 15.11
N TRP A 143 12.42 5.24 15.99
CA TRP A 143 12.04 4.77 17.32
C TRP A 143 11.79 5.95 18.25
N ARG A 144 10.64 5.95 18.92
CA ARG A 144 10.26 6.92 19.95
C ARG A 144 10.06 6.18 21.27
N THR A 145 10.62 6.71 22.35
CA THR A 145 10.32 6.23 23.71
C THR A 145 8.95 6.75 24.13
N ILE A 146 8.13 5.88 24.71
CA ILE A 146 6.82 6.26 25.25
C ILE A 146 7.04 7.11 26.51
N ASN A 147 6.27 8.18 26.68
CA ASN A 147 6.27 8.92 27.95
C ASN A 147 5.50 8.13 29.01
N GLY A 148 6.07 8.03 30.21
CA GLY A 148 5.43 7.42 31.39
C GLY A 148 4.42 8.34 32.04
#